data_AF-A0A7Z9ULX8-F1
#
_entry.id   AF-A0A7Z9ULX8-F1
#
_cell.length_a   1.000
_cell.length_b   1.000
_cell.length_c   1.000
_cell.angle_alpha   90.00
_cell.angle_beta   90.00
_cell.angle_gamma   90.00
#
_symmetry.space_group_name_H-M   'P 1'
#
loop_
_entity.id
_entity.type
_entity.pdbx_description
1 polymer ?
#
loop_
_entity_poly.entity_id
_entity_poly.type
_entity_poly.pdbx_seq_one_letter_code
_entity_poly.pdbx_strand_id
1 'polypeptide(L)'
;RRILNFGHTIGHALESHLGYGKIRHGEAVALGMKCAGFISQKLNLLSKEELSTLNQTINRLPLPQLPHINGNHLMPFIKTDKKSEKGVLNFVLLDGLGNAISSTDVTEELIQESLKVLN
;
A
#
# COMPACT_ATOMS: atom_id res chain seq x y z
N ARG A 1 -10.55 0.52 15.00
CA ARG A 1 -9.34 -0.36 14.94
C ARG A 1 -8.80 -0.52 13.51
N ARG A 2 -9.63 -0.68 12.46
CA ARG A 2 -9.17 -0.90 11.06
C ARG A 2 -8.24 0.21 10.51
N ILE A 3 -8.42 1.48 10.91
CA ILE A 3 -7.59 2.61 10.45
C ILE A 3 -6.08 2.46 10.73
N LEU A 4 -5.70 1.66 11.72
CA LEU A 4 -4.29 1.40 12.05
C LEU A 4 -3.58 0.57 10.96
N ASN A 5 -4.35 -0.01 10.04
CA ASN A 5 -3.84 -0.88 8.98
C ASN A 5 -3.47 -0.12 7.69
N PHE A 6 -3.28 1.20 7.76
CA PHE A 6 -2.78 1.98 6.62
C PHE A 6 -1.44 1.40 6.14
N GLY A 7 -1.35 1.09 4.85
CA GLY A 7 -0.19 0.43 4.23
C GLY A 7 -0.04 -1.08 4.47
N HIS A 8 -0.79 -1.70 5.39
CA HIS A 8 -0.54 -3.10 5.77
C HIS A 8 -0.95 -4.11 4.69
N THR A 9 -2.01 -3.84 3.91
CA THR A 9 -2.47 -4.75 2.85
C THR A 9 -1.34 -5.06 1.84
N ILE A 10 -0.61 -4.03 1.42
CA ILE A 10 0.50 -4.18 0.47
C ILE A 10 1.77 -4.58 1.22
N GLY A 11 2.00 -4.07 2.44
CA GLY A 11 3.13 -4.47 3.28
C GLY A 11 3.19 -5.98 3.51
N HIS A 12 2.10 -6.60 3.97
CA HIS A 12 2.05 -8.05 4.16
C HIS A 12 2.24 -8.84 2.86
N ALA A 13 1.72 -8.31 1.74
CA ALA A 13 1.93 -8.93 0.45
C ALA A 13 3.41 -8.91 0.03
N LEU A 14 4.11 -7.80 0.28
CA LEU A 14 5.55 -7.68 0.06
C LEU A 14 6.36 -8.64 0.94
N GLU A 15 6.03 -8.72 2.23
CA GLU A 15 6.68 -9.66 3.17
C GLU A 15 6.49 -11.12 2.70
N SER A 16 5.27 -11.47 2.29
CA SER A 16 4.94 -12.81 1.82
C SER A 16 5.63 -13.15 0.49
N HIS A 17 5.71 -12.19 -0.43
CA HIS A 17 6.31 -12.39 -1.75
C HIS A 17 7.84 -12.49 -1.71
N LEU A 18 8.50 -11.61 -0.95
CA LEU A 18 9.96 -11.59 -0.85
C LEU A 18 10.50 -12.70 0.07
N GLY A 19 9.64 -13.22 0.94
CA GLY A 19 9.96 -14.20 1.96
C GLY A 19 10.16 -13.53 3.31
N TYR A 20 9.57 -14.12 4.34
CA TYR A 20 9.65 -13.62 5.72
C TYR A 20 11.11 -13.43 6.15
N GLY A 21 11.41 -12.24 6.71
CA GLY A 21 12.74 -11.89 7.20
C GLY A 21 13.68 -11.25 6.18
N LYS A 22 13.31 -11.15 4.89
CA LYS A 22 14.11 -10.42 3.89
C LYS A 22 13.95 -8.91 3.95
N ILE A 23 12.77 -8.44 4.34
CA ILE A 23 12.49 -7.04 4.65
C ILE A 23 11.89 -6.98 6.06
N ARG A 24 12.14 -5.89 6.79
CA ARG A 24 11.54 -5.68 8.11
C ARG A 24 10.07 -5.29 7.93
N HIS A 25 9.23 -5.69 8.87
CA HIS A 25 7.81 -5.36 8.85
C HIS A 25 7.55 -3.84 8.68
N GLY A 26 8.27 -3.00 9.43
CA GLY A 26 8.15 -1.54 9.31
C GLY A 26 8.53 -1.00 7.92
N GLU A 27 9.50 -1.61 7.25
CA GLU A 27 9.88 -1.24 5.88
C GLU A 27 8.78 -1.62 4.90
N ALA A 28 8.22 -2.83 5.05
CA ALA A 28 7.11 -3.31 4.23
C ALA A 28 5.87 -2.41 4.36
N VAL A 29 5.51 -2.05 5.60
CA VAL A 29 4.39 -1.17 5.88
C VAL A 29 4.64 0.22 5.30
N ALA A 30 5.84 0.79 5.44
CA ALA A 30 6.18 2.09 4.87
C ALA A 30 6.07 2.12 3.34
N LEU A 31 6.53 1.06 2.65
CA LEU A 31 6.37 0.91 1.21
C LEU A 31 4.89 0.76 0.83
N GLY A 32 4.13 -0.02 1.61
CA GLY A 32 2.69 -0.14 1.45
C GLY A 32 1.93 1.18 1.65
N MET A 33 2.40 2.07 2.55
CA MET A 33 1.85 3.40 2.73
C MET A 33 2.03 4.28 1.48
N LYS A 34 3.17 4.17 0.78
CA LYS A 34 3.38 4.88 -0.50
C LYS A 34 2.36 4.45 -1.56
N CYS A 35 2.13 3.14 -1.68
CA CYS A 35 1.11 2.62 -2.60
C CYS A 35 -0.31 3.03 -2.20
N ALA A 36 -0.67 2.94 -0.91
CA ALA A 36 -1.98 3.36 -0.43
C ALA A 36 -2.21 4.88 -0.60
N GLY A 37 -1.18 5.70 -0.41
CA GLY A 37 -1.20 7.13 -0.70
C GLY A 37 -1.42 7.41 -2.18
N PHE A 38 -0.75 6.66 -3.07
CA PHE A 38 -0.99 6.77 -4.52
C PHE A 38 -2.43 6.42 -4.89
N ILE A 39 -2.99 5.34 -4.34
CA ILE A 39 -4.40 4.97 -4.57
C ILE A 39 -5.33 6.08 -4.06
N SER A 40 -5.05 6.62 -2.87
CA SER A 40 -5.82 7.74 -2.31
C SER A 40 -5.83 8.96 -3.25
N GLN A 41 -4.67 9.30 -3.82
CA GLN A 41 -4.56 10.38 -4.81
C GLN A 41 -5.34 10.08 -6.10
N LYS A 42 -5.29 8.84 -6.60
CA LYS A 42 -6.03 8.42 -7.81
C LYS A 42 -7.55 8.46 -7.63
N LEU A 43 -8.03 8.26 -6.41
CA LEU A 43 -9.43 8.38 -6.04
C LEU A 43 -9.82 9.82 -5.65
N ASN A 44 -8.94 10.81 -5.88
CA ASN A 44 -9.13 12.22 -5.52
C ASN A 44 -9.32 12.48 -4.00
N LEU A 45 -8.84 11.57 -3.16
CA LEU A 45 -8.89 11.69 -1.70
C LEU A 45 -7.64 12.39 -1.12
N LEU A 46 -6.55 12.47 -1.91
CA LEU A 46 -5.37 13.26 -1.59
C LEU A 46 -5.03 14.19 -2.76
N SER A 47 -4.54 15.39 -2.42
CA SER A 47 -3.91 16.27 -3.38
C SER A 47 -2.53 15.74 -3.82
N LYS A 48 -1.97 16.29 -4.91
CA LYS A 48 -0.61 15.96 -5.36
C LYS A 48 0.43 16.42 -4.33
N GLU A 49 0.20 17.57 -3.70
CA GLU A 49 1.05 18.15 -2.66
C GLU A 49 1.05 17.30 -1.39
N GLU A 50 -0.12 16.79 -0.99
CA GLU A 50 -0.26 15.87 0.13
C GLU A 50 0.45 14.53 -0.12
N LEU A 51 0.27 13.94 -1.30
CA LEU A 51 0.99 12.73 -1.71
C LEU A 51 2.50 12.96 -1.72
N SER A 52 2.95 14.11 -2.23
CA SER A 52 4.37 14.50 -2.22
C SER A 52 4.91 14.57 -0.79
N THR A 53 4.17 15.21 0.12
CA THR A 53 4.53 15.33 1.54
C THR A 53 4.62 13.96 2.22
N LEU A 54 3.67 13.06 1.97
CA LEU A 54 3.70 11.68 2.45
C LEU A 54 4.95 10.96 1.96
N ASN A 55 5.21 10.99 0.65
CA ASN A 55 6.36 10.31 0.04
C ASN A 55 7.69 10.87 0.55
N GLN A 56 7.82 12.19 0.66
CA GLN A 56 9.03 12.82 1.22
C GLN A 56 9.28 12.38 2.66
N THR A 57 8.22 12.30 3.48
CA THR A 57 8.33 11.85 4.87
C THR A 57 8.77 10.40 4.95
N ILE A 58 8.16 9.52 4.15
CA ILE A 58 8.52 8.09 4.11
C ILE A 58 9.95 7.88 3.57
N ASN A 59 10.36 8.63 2.55
CA ASN A 59 11.69 8.51 1.95
C ASN A 59 12.83 8.97 2.88
N ARG A 60 12.54 9.60 4.03
CA ARG A 60 13.54 9.89 5.08
C ARG A 60 13.90 8.64 5.90
N LEU A 61 13.11 7.58 5.82
CA LEU A 61 13.38 6.31 6.48
C LEU A 61 14.45 5.53 5.70
N PRO A 62 15.29 4.72 6.37
CA PRO A 62 16.25 3.85 5.70
C PRO A 62 15.54 2.64 5.08
N LEU A 63 14.82 2.86 3.97
CA LEU A 63 14.08 1.81 3.28
C LEU A 63 15.02 0.96 2.40
N PRO A 64 14.77 -0.35 2.29
CA PRO A 64 15.56 -1.22 1.43
C PRO A 64 15.28 -0.92 -0.04
N GLN A 65 16.29 -1.11 -0.89
CA GLN A 65 16.04 -1.22 -2.33
C GLN A 65 15.36 -2.56 -2.61
N LEU A 66 14.20 -2.50 -3.26
CA LEU A 66 13.49 -3.70 -3.66
C LEU A 66 14.02 -4.20 -5.01
N PRO A 67 14.10 -5.53 -5.21
CA PRO A 67 14.21 -6.05 -6.57
C PRO A 67 12.96 -5.67 -7.36
N HIS A 68 13.05 -5.63 -8.69
CA HIS A 68 11.91 -5.30 -9.54
C HIS A 68 10.69 -6.18 -9.21
N ILE A 69 9.62 -5.55 -8.70
CA ILE A 69 8.42 -6.26 -8.28
C ILE A 69 7.44 -6.29 -9.45
N ASN A 70 7.18 -7.49 -9.97
CA ASN A 70 6.11 -7.69 -10.93
C ASN A 70 4.77 -7.71 -10.19
N GLY A 71 3.90 -6.72 -10.44
CA GLY A 71 2.60 -6.62 -9.80
C GLY A 71 1.71 -7.86 -9.98
N ASN A 72 1.85 -8.58 -11.10
CA ASN A 72 1.12 -9.82 -11.35
C ASN A 72 1.49 -10.94 -10.35
N HIS A 73 2.73 -10.94 -9.84
CA HIS A 73 3.16 -11.92 -8.85
C HIS A 73 2.74 -11.54 -7.42
N LEU A 74 2.48 -10.24 -7.17
CA LEU A 74 2.09 -9.74 -5.85
C LEU A 74 0.58 -9.85 -5.61
N MET A 75 -0.24 -9.74 -6.67
CA MET A 75 -1.70 -9.78 -6.57
C MET A 75 -2.28 -11.01 -5.83
N PRO A 76 -1.77 -12.24 -6.02
CA PRO A 76 -2.27 -13.41 -5.28
C PRO A 76 -2.12 -13.25 -3.75
N PHE A 77 -1.06 -12.60 -3.27
CA PHE A 77 -0.82 -12.37 -1.85
C PHE A 77 -1.78 -11.33 -1.28
N ILE A 78 -2.02 -10.23 -2.02
CA ILE A 78 -2.99 -9.18 -1.67
C ILE A 78 -4.41 -9.78 -1.56
N LYS A 79 -4.79 -10.63 -2.53
CA LYS A 79 -6.09 -11.31 -2.53
C LYS A 79 -6.23 -12.29 -1.36
N THR A 80 -5.13 -12.87 -0.88
CA THR A 80 -5.17 -13.85 0.23
C THR A 80 -5.31 -13.17 1.59
N ASP A 81 -4.63 -12.04 1.82
CA ASP A 81 -4.71 -11.25 3.07
C ASP A 81 -6.14 -10.73 3.35
N LYS A 82 -6.94 -10.48 2.31
CA LYS A 82 -8.25 -9.82 2.42
C LYS A 82 -9.47 -10.69 2.08
N LYS A 83 -9.29 -12.00 1.88
CA LYS A 83 -10.37 -12.95 1.54
C LYS A 83 -11.45 -13.13 2.61
N SER A 84 -11.35 -12.49 3.77
CA SER A 84 -12.17 -12.82 4.95
C SER A 84 -13.59 -12.24 4.99
N GLU A 85 -13.98 -11.28 4.14
CA GLU A 85 -15.36 -10.78 4.12
C GLU A 85 -15.85 -10.56 2.67
N LYS A 86 -16.49 -11.57 2.07
CA LYS A 86 -17.31 -11.49 0.83
C LYS A 86 -16.59 -11.15 -0.49
N GLY A 87 -15.27 -11.30 -0.57
CA GLY A 87 -14.53 -11.12 -1.83
C GLY A 87 -14.28 -9.66 -2.25
N VAL A 88 -14.60 -8.71 -1.37
CA VAL A 88 -14.33 -7.28 -1.60
C VAL A 88 -13.09 -6.86 -0.83
N LEU A 89 -12.09 -6.29 -1.52
CA LEU A 89 -10.84 -5.86 -0.90
C LEU A 89 -11.06 -4.56 -0.12
N ASN A 90 -11.07 -4.65 1.20
CA ASN A 90 -11.12 -3.48 2.08
C ASN A 90 -9.71 -2.88 2.27
N PHE A 91 -9.49 -1.70 1.67
CA PHE A 91 -8.28 -0.92 1.81
C PHE A 91 -8.45 0.20 2.85
N VAL A 92 -7.37 0.49 3.56
CA VAL A 92 -7.28 1.70 4.38
C VAL A 92 -6.53 2.74 3.56
N LEU A 93 -7.19 3.88 3.33
CA LEU A 93 -6.72 5.00 2.51
C LEU A 93 -6.69 6.29 3.35
N LEU A 94 -6.20 7.37 2.76
CA LEU A 94 -6.26 8.72 3.35
C LEU A 94 -7.26 9.58 2.58
N ASP A 95 -8.05 10.35 3.31
CA ASP A 95 -8.96 11.39 2.81
C ASP A 95 -8.55 12.73 3.42
N GLY A 96 -7.50 13.30 2.83
CA GLY A 96 -6.65 14.31 3.45
C GLY A 96 -5.60 13.73 4.41
N LEU A 97 -4.49 14.45 4.58
CA LEU A 97 -3.46 14.07 5.55
C LEU A 97 -4.02 14.07 6.99
N GLY A 98 -3.79 12.98 7.72
CA GLY A 98 -4.25 12.81 9.10
C GLY A 98 -5.64 12.20 9.25
N ASN A 99 -6.36 11.97 8.15
CA ASN A 99 -7.68 11.35 8.16
C ASN A 99 -7.68 10.03 7.36
N ALA A 100 -7.79 8.91 8.08
CA ALA A 100 -7.75 7.57 7.48
C ALA A 100 -9.16 6.98 7.35
N ILE A 101 -9.49 6.49 6.16
CA ILE A 101 -10.80 5.90 5.84
C ILE A 101 -10.65 4.45 5.36
N SER A 102 -11.71 3.66 5.45
CA SER A 102 -11.79 2.35 4.79
C SER A 102 -12.56 2.49 3.49
N SER A 103 -12.02 2.00 2.38
CA SER A 103 -12.66 2.01 1.06
C SER A 103 -12.63 0.62 0.43
N THR A 104 -13.71 0.31 -0.29
CA THR A 104 -13.88 -0.88 -1.12
C THR A 104 -13.74 -0.58 -2.62
N ASP A 105 -13.50 0.68 -2.98
CA ASP A 105 -13.52 1.17 -4.37
C ASP A 105 -12.15 0.97 -5.07
N VAL A 106 -11.29 0.14 -4.49
CA VAL A 106 -9.94 -0.11 -4.98
C VAL A 106 -9.98 -1.28 -5.96
N THR A 107 -9.81 -0.97 -7.26
CA THR A 107 -9.74 -1.98 -8.32
C THR A 107 -8.36 -2.63 -8.43
N GLU A 108 -8.28 -3.77 -9.10
CA GLU A 108 -7.01 -4.49 -9.31
C GLU A 108 -6.04 -3.65 -10.17
N GLU A 109 -6.55 -2.89 -11.13
CA GLU A 109 -5.75 -1.99 -11.96
C GLU A 109 -5.11 -0.88 -11.13
N LEU A 110 -5.86 -0.27 -10.20
CA LEU A 110 -5.31 0.74 -9.29
C LEU A 110 -4.21 0.17 -8.38
N ILE A 111 -4.39 -1.07 -7.92
CA ILE A 111 -3.36 -1.76 -7.15
C ILE A 111 -2.11 -1.94 -8.02
N GLN A 112 -2.24 -2.45 -9.24
CA GLN A 112 -1.10 -2.63 -10.16
C GLN A 112 -0.40 -1.31 -10.49
N GLU A 113 -1.15 -0.23 -10.73
CA GLU A 113 -0.57 1.10 -10.94
C GLU A 113 0.21 1.57 -9.70
N SER A 114 -0.35 1.35 -8.50
CA SER A 114 0.30 1.77 -7.26
C SER A 114 1.64 1.07 -7.02
N LEU A 115 1.84 -0.14 -7.52
CA LEU A 115 3.11 -0.86 -7.36
C LEU A 115 4.24 -0.25 -8.18
N LYS A 116 3.93 0.53 -9.22
CA LYS A 116 4.93 1.26 -10.00
C LYS A 116 5.66 2.32 -9.18
N VAL A 117 5.11 2.75 -8.03
CA VAL A 117 5.78 3.71 -7.13
C VAL A 117 6.93 3.10 -6.32
N LEU A 118 7.07 1.77 -6.35
CA LEU A 118 8.09 1.02 -5.62
C LEU A 118 9.33 0.71 -6.47
N ASN A 119 9.27 0.96 -7.78
CA ASN A 119 10.36 0.73 -8.74
C ASN A 119 11.05 2.04 -9.10
#